data_AF-A0A2T0MIU3-F1
#
_entry.id   AF-A0A2T0MIU3-F1
#
_cell.length_a   1.000
_cell.length_b   1.000
_cell.length_c   1.000
_cell.angle_alpha   90.00
_cell.angle_beta   90.00
_cell.angle_gamma   90.00
#
_symmetry.space_group_name_H-M   'P 1'
#
loop_
_entity.id
_entity.type
_entity.pdbx_description
1 polymer ?
#
loop_
_entity_poly.entity_id
_entity_poly.type
_entity_poly.pdbx_seq_one_letter_code
_entity_poly.pdbx_strand_id
1 'polypeptide(L)'
;MKNKTDNNDDWLLDAEVQTRVVEEKGRWVVSLVFIDTKDPSRILVNEIADYRSKRLAEIAALNMKQTAEKDPRGTQKVKKDDYDINNN
;
A
#
# COMPACT_ATOMS: atom_id res chain seq x y z
N MET A 1 29.63 -7.04 5.90
CA MET A 1 28.59 -7.75 6.67
C MET A 1 27.32 -7.71 5.84
N LYS A 2 26.87 -8.85 5.30
CA LYS A 2 25.60 -8.98 4.56
C LYS A 2 24.48 -9.12 5.60
N ASN A 3 23.63 -8.10 5.74
CA ASN A 3 22.38 -8.26 6.48
C ASN A 3 21.45 -9.05 5.58
N LYS A 4 21.27 -10.32 5.93
CA LYS A 4 20.34 -11.25 5.29
C LYS A 4 18.94 -10.79 5.70
N THR A 5 18.30 -9.96 4.86
CA THR A 5 16.84 -9.87 4.85
C THR A 5 16.34 -11.24 4.44
N ASP A 6 15.57 -11.88 5.30
CA ASP A 6 15.01 -13.19 5.03
C ASP A 6 14.26 -13.16 3.69
N ASN A 7 14.50 -14.16 2.84
CA ASN A 7 14.01 -14.34 1.45
C ASN A 7 12.47 -14.40 1.32
N ASN A 8 11.70 -13.85 2.24
CA ASN A 8 10.24 -13.95 2.29
C ASN A 8 9.54 -12.65 1.88
N ASP A 9 10.30 -11.60 1.59
CA ASP A 9 9.81 -10.27 1.19
C ASP A 9 10.01 -10.00 -0.30
N ASP A 10 10.54 -10.96 -1.07
CA ASP A 10 10.76 -10.83 -2.51
C ASP A 10 9.46 -10.54 -3.27
N TRP A 11 8.32 -10.98 -2.73
CA TRP A 11 6.99 -10.69 -3.30
C TRP A 11 6.60 -9.20 -3.18
N LEU A 12 7.18 -8.45 -2.24
CA LEU A 12 6.95 -6.99 -2.13
C LEU A 12 7.49 -6.23 -3.34
N LEU A 13 8.41 -6.83 -4.10
CA LEU A 13 8.93 -6.25 -5.35
C LEU A 13 7.89 -6.31 -6.47
N ASP A 14 7.08 -7.36 -6.51
CA ASP A 14 6.00 -7.55 -7.49
C ASP A 14 4.64 -7.05 -6.99
N ALA A 15 4.52 -6.68 -5.71
CA ALA A 15 3.27 -6.32 -5.07
C ALA A 15 2.66 -5.02 -5.61
N GLU A 16 1.33 -5.00 -5.70
CA GLU A 16 0.59 -3.77 -5.94
C GLU A 16 0.58 -2.92 -4.68
N VAL A 17 0.86 -1.63 -4.83
CA VAL A 17 0.79 -0.66 -3.73
C VAL A 17 -0.46 0.19 -3.86
N GLN A 18 -1.34 0.11 -2.87
CA GLN A 18 -2.50 0.98 -2.71
C GLN A 18 -2.35 1.87 -1.47
N THR A 19 -3.06 2.98 -1.45
CA THR A 19 -3.12 3.88 -0.30
C THR A 19 -4.49 3.81 0.34
N ARG A 20 -4.52 3.66 1.67
CA ARG A 20 -5.74 3.64 2.47
C ARG A 20 -5.74 4.83 3.41
N VAL A 21 -6.85 5.56 3.44
CA VAL A 21 -7.07 6.68 4.36
C VAL A 21 -8.32 6.39 5.18
N VAL A 22 -8.16 6.23 6.49
CA VAL A 22 -9.26 5.91 7.41
C VAL A 22 -9.24 6.82 8.62
N GLU A 23 -10.43 7.09 9.18
CA GLU A 23 -10.55 7.82 10.43
C GLU A 23 -10.51 6.84 11.60
N GLU A 24 -9.50 6.98 12.47
CA GLU A 24 -9.34 6.22 13.69
C GLU A 24 -9.14 7.16 14.88
N LYS A 25 -9.98 7.02 15.91
CA LYS A 25 -9.89 7.81 17.16
C LYS A 25 -9.77 9.33 16.94
N GLY A 26 -10.50 9.85 15.93
CA GLY A 26 -10.50 11.28 15.58
C GLY A 26 -9.25 11.74 14.81
N ARG A 27 -8.47 10.81 14.26
CA ARG A 27 -7.32 11.08 13.41
C ARG A 27 -7.44 10.35 12.09
N TRP A 28 -6.86 10.92 11.05
CA TRP A 28 -6.85 10.35 9.72
C TRP A 28 -5.55 9.59 9.50
N VAL A 29 -5.64 8.27 9.59
CA VAL A 29 -4.51 7.36 9.41
C VAL A 29 -4.33 7.07 7.93
N VAL A 30 -3.10 7.21 7.45
CA VAL A 30 -2.68 6.87 6.10
C VAL A 30 -1.83 5.61 6.15
N SER A 31 -2.26 4.58 5.44
CA SER A 31 -1.54 3.31 5.33
C SER A 31 -1.22 3.00 3.87
N LEU A 32 -0.08 2.35 3.65
CA LEU A 32 0.23 1.65 2.41
C LEU A 32 -0.23 0.21 2.52
N VAL A 33 -0.95 -0.25 1.51
CA VAL A 33 -1.42 -1.63 1.38
C VAL A 33 -0.66 -2.25 0.23
N PHE A 34 0.16 -3.25 0.54
CA PHE A 34 0.88 -4.06 -0.44
C PHE A 34 0.08 -5.34 -0.66
N ILE A 35 -0.31 -5.60 -1.89
CA ILE A 35 -1.08 -6.79 -2.27
C ILE A 35 -0.20 -7.62 -3.19
N ASP A 36 0.05 -8.87 -2.83
CA ASP A 36 0.79 -9.78 -3.71
C ASP A 36 -0.03 -10.02 -4.99
N THR A 37 0.58 -9.74 -6.14
CA THR A 37 -0.06 -9.88 -7.45
C THR A 37 -0.24 -11.34 -7.87
N LYS A 38 0.48 -12.27 -7.23
CA LYS A 38 0.38 -13.72 -7.47
C LYS A 38 -0.56 -14.42 -6.51
N ASP A 39 -0.75 -13.86 -5.31
CA ASP A 39 -1.65 -14.39 -4.28
C ASP A 39 -2.34 -13.23 -3.52
N PRO A 40 -3.53 -12.80 -3.97
CA PRO A 40 -4.24 -11.68 -3.36
C PRO A 40 -4.60 -11.86 -1.88
N SER A 41 -4.51 -13.08 -1.34
CA SER A 41 -4.70 -13.35 0.08
C SER A 41 -3.53 -12.86 0.95
N ARG A 42 -2.37 -12.63 0.32
CA ARG A 42 -1.16 -12.11 0.95
C ARG A 42 -1.14 -10.58 0.84
N ILE A 43 -1.58 -9.95 1.92
CA ILE A 43 -1.66 -8.50 2.04
C ILE A 43 -0.77 -8.04 3.21
N LEU A 44 0.01 -6.99 2.99
CA LEU A 44 0.75 -6.29 4.04
C LEU A 44 0.20 -4.87 4.14
N VAL A 45 -0.29 -4.50 5.32
CA VAL A 45 -0.71 -3.12 5.61
C VAL A 45 0.34 -2.47 6.50
N ASN A 46 0.88 -1.35 6.04
CA ASN A 46 1.85 -0.56 6.79
C ASN A 46 1.29 0.84 7.05
N GLU A 47 1.10 1.19 8.32
CA GLU A 47 0.71 2.53 8.72
C GLU A 47 1.91 3.47 8.61
N ILE A 48 1.73 4.59 7.90
CA ILE A 48 2.83 5.53 7.64
C ILE A 48 2.74 6.75 8.55
N ALA A 49 1.54 7.33 8.67
CA ALA A 49 1.33 8.55 9.43
C ALA A 49 -0.15 8.76 9.77
N ASP A 50 -0.39 9.48 10.87
CA ASP A 50 -1.69 10.04 11.23
C ASP A 50 -1.73 11.55 10.98
N TYR A 51 -2.90 12.05 10.58
CA TYR A 51 -3.13 13.46 10.32
C TYR A 51 -4.36 13.97 11.07
N ARG A 52 -4.34 15.24 11.44
CA ARG A 52 -5.46 15.89 12.14
C ARG A 52 -6.65 16.20 11.24
N SER A 53 -6.48 16.17 9.91
CA SER A 53 -7.55 16.47 8.97
C SER A 53 -7.51 15.53 7.77
N LYS A 54 -8.71 15.22 7.26
CA LYS A 54 -8.91 14.36 6.09
C LYS A 54 -8.12 14.86 4.88
N ARG A 55 -8.19 16.16 4.61
CA ARG A 55 -7.54 16.77 3.46
C ARG A 55 -6.01 16.62 3.51
N LEU A 56 -5.39 16.71 4.69
CA LEU A 56 -3.95 16.49 4.82
C LEU A 56 -3.59 15.03 4.57
N ALA A 57 -4.38 14.10 5.11
CA ALA A 57 -4.20 12.67 4.86
C ALA A 57 -4.37 12.31 3.38
N GLU A 58 -5.35 12.89 2.68
CA GLU A 58 -5.57 12.68 1.24
C GLU A 58 -4.41 13.19 0.39
N ILE A 59 -3.88 14.39 0.70
CA ILE A 59 -2.71 14.94 0.00
C ILE A 59 -1.48 14.06 0.24
N ALA A 60 -1.28 13.61 1.48
CA ALA A 60 -0.19 12.70 1.82
C ALA A 60 -0.32 11.37 1.05
N ALA A 61 -1.51 10.77 1.04
CA ALA A 61 -1.79 9.55 0.30
C ALA A 61 -1.57 9.72 -1.21
N LEU A 62 -1.97 10.85 -1.80
CA LEU A 62 -1.73 11.14 -3.22
C LEU A 62 -0.23 11.23 -3.52
N ASN A 63 0.53 11.94 -2.70
CA ASN A 63 1.98 12.04 -2.86
C ASN A 63 2.65 10.68 -2.71
N MET A 64 2.23 9.86 -1.76
CA MET A 64 2.74 8.50 -1.59
C MET A 64 2.44 7.62 -2.80
N LYS A 65 1.22 7.68 -3.34
CA LYS A 65 0.87 6.98 -4.57
C LYS A 65 1.76 7.40 -5.74
N GLN A 66 1.99 8.70 -5.91
CA GLN A 66 2.86 9.21 -6.98
C GLN A 66 4.33 8.78 -6.80
N THR A 67 4.82 8.71 -5.57
CA THR A 67 6.17 8.21 -5.28
C THR A 67 6.26 6.71 -5.57
N ALA A 68 5.24 5.93 -5.22
CA ALA A 68 5.17 4.50 -5.53
C ALA A 68 5.08 4.24 -7.04
N GLU A 69 4.34 5.06 -7.79
CA GLU A 69 4.25 4.98 -9.26
C GLU A 69 5.57 5.36 -9.96
N LYS A 70 6.38 6.21 -9.33
CA LYS A 70 7.70 6.62 -9.84
C LYS A 70 8.83 5.68 -9.41
N ASP A 71 8.56 4.70 -8.55
CA ASP A 71 9.56 3.71 -8.15
C ASP A 71 9.97 2.89 -9.38
N PRO A 72 11.27 2.88 -9.77
CA PRO A 72 11.76 2.20 -10.97
C PRO A 72 11.55 0.68 -10.95
N ARG A 73 11.15 0.12 -9.81
CA ARG A 73 10.69 -1.27 -9.69
C ARG A 73 9.34 -1.52 -10.39
N GLY A 74 8.61 -0.46 -10.73
CA GLY A 74 7.33 -0.52 -11.42
C GLY A 74 6.26 -1.12 -10.51
N THR A 75 5.41 -0.29 -9.92
CA THR A 75 4.18 -0.79 -9.29
C THR A 75 3.41 -1.53 -10.38
N GLN A 76 3.35 -2.87 -10.33
CA GLN A 76 2.51 -3.63 -11.23
C GLN A 76 1.07 -3.21 -10.95
N LYS A 77 0.53 -2.37 -11.83
CA LYS A 77 -0.86 -1.92 -11.77
C LYS A 77 -1.73 -3.11 -12.14
N VAL A 78 -2.24 -3.80 -11.14
CA VAL A 78 -3.27 -4.82 -11.33
C VAL A 78 -4.56 -4.09 -11.71
N LYS A 79 -5.31 -4.62 -12.67
CA LYS A 79 -6.55 -3.98 -13.11
C LYS A 79 -7.59 -4.15 -12.02
N LYS A 80 -8.49 -3.17 -11.89
CA LYS A 80 -9.60 -3.18 -10.92
C LYS A 80 -10.47 -4.45 -11.00
N ASP A 81 -10.45 -5.14 -12.14
CA ASP A 81 -11.24 -6.35 -12.41
C ASP A 81 -10.51 -7.65 -12.00
N ASP A 82 -9.26 -7.59 -11.55
CA ASP A 82 -8.49 -8.77 -11.13
C ASP A 82 -8.77 -9.18 -9.68
N TYR A 83 -9.52 -8.37 -8.93
CA TYR A 83 -9.92 -8.70 -7.55
C TYR A 83 -11.43 -8.85 -7.45
N ASP A 84 -11.90 -10.08 -7.33
CA ASP A 84 -13.24 -10.45 -6.87
C ASP A 84 -13.33 -10.24 -5.34
N ILE A 85 -13.09 -9.01 -4.86
CA ILE A 85 -13.36 -8.64 -3.46
C ILE A 85 -14.87 -8.51 -3.32
N ASN A 86 -15.49 -9.65 -3.02
CA ASN A 86 -16.89 -9.79 -2.71
C ASN A 86 -17.21 -8.94 -1.46
N ASN A 87 -17.98 -7.87 -1.65
CA ASN A 87 -18.52 -7.06 -0.55
C ASN A 87 -19.73 -7.82 0.04
N ASN A 88 -19.54 -8.45 1.19
CA ASN A 88 -20.65 -8.94 2.01
C ASN A 88 -20.66 -8.23 3.37
#